data_AF-A0A956YNC5-F1
#
_entry.id   AF-A0A956YNC5-F1
#
_cell.length_a   1.000
_cell.length_b   1.000
_cell.length_c   1.000
_cell.angle_alpha   90.00
_cell.angle_beta   90.00
_cell.angle_gamma   90.00
#
_symmetry.space_group_name_H-M   'P 1'
#
loop_
_entity.id
_entity.type
_entity.pdbx_description
1 polymer ?
#
loop_
_entity_poly.entity_id
_entity_poly.type
_entity_poly.pdbx_seq_one_letter_code
_entity_poly.pdbx_strand_id
1 'polypeptide(L)'
;MIQRISILTRYLFRSVLRSLTGVFYLLLTLAFWFLLFNPQQQTPDIAYYQLLIGGFGAALAFLVTLSVAARANDAQHYPLIVRLKSRVEFVTAVLLCSLAITLIFQLLIMLLGLVNGPALTLGALLEIPPIWLAPMLLMATLALHASDFITIGWSRIY
;
A
#
# COMPACT_ATOMS: atom_id res chain seq x y z
N MET A 1 -20.94 -9.40 -5.05
CA MET A 1 -20.18 -8.24 -4.54
C MET A 1 -18.72 -8.60 -4.32
N ILE A 2 -18.39 -9.56 -3.44
CA ILE A 2 -17.00 -9.97 -3.12
C ILE A 2 -16.17 -10.36 -4.36
N GLN A 3 -16.76 -11.11 -5.30
CA GLN A 3 -16.09 -11.57 -6.51
C GLN A 3 -15.69 -10.42 -7.45
N ARG A 4 -16.53 -9.37 -7.55
CA ARG A 4 -16.24 -8.20 -8.40
C ARG A 4 -15.11 -7.35 -7.80
N ILE A 5 -15.20 -7.11 -6.49
CA ILE A 5 -14.18 -6.38 -5.73
C ILE A 5 -12.82 -7.10 -5.86
N SER A 6 -12.80 -8.43 -5.71
CA SER A 6 -11.54 -9.19 -5.80
C SER A 6 -10.94 -9.18 -7.22
N ILE A 7 -11.77 -9.26 -8.26
CA ILE A 7 -11.31 -9.15 -9.66
C ILE A 7 -10.71 -7.78 -9.91
N LEU A 8 -11.39 -6.70 -9.51
CA LEU A 8 -10.89 -5.32 -9.67
C LEU A 8 -9.59 -5.09 -8.89
N THR A 9 -9.55 -5.58 -7.65
CA THR A 9 -8.35 -5.50 -6.80
C THR A 9 -7.17 -6.18 -7.50
N ARG A 10 -7.35 -7.40 -8.01
CA ARG A 10 -6.31 -8.14 -8.74
C ARG A 10 -5.90 -7.45 -10.04
N TYR A 11 -6.84 -6.85 -10.75
CA TYR A 11 -6.58 -6.11 -11.97
C TYR A 11 -5.69 -4.89 -11.71
N LEU A 12 -6.12 -4.02 -10.79
CA LEU A 12 -5.37 -2.82 -10.38
C LEU A 12 -3.99 -3.20 -9.84
N PHE A 13 -3.93 -4.24 -9.02
CA PHE A 13 -2.69 -4.75 -8.44
C PHE A 13 -1.66 -5.12 -9.51
N ARG A 14 -2.06 -5.95 -10.49
CA ARG A 14 -1.18 -6.34 -11.61
C ARG A 14 -0.80 -5.14 -12.47
N SER A 15 -1.75 -4.23 -12.69
CA SER A 15 -1.53 -3.03 -13.48
C SER A 15 -0.48 -2.13 -12.84
N VAL A 16 -0.50 -1.95 -11.51
CA VAL A 16 0.48 -1.13 -10.79
C VAL A 16 1.85 -1.81 -10.75
N LEU A 17 1.92 -3.11 -10.41
CA LEU A 17 3.21 -3.80 -10.32
C LEU A 17 3.97 -3.87 -11.64
N ARG A 18 3.27 -3.92 -12.78
CA ARG A 18 3.89 -3.91 -14.11
C ARG A 18 4.16 -2.51 -14.66
N SER A 19 3.81 -1.47 -13.92
CA SER A 19 4.03 -0.08 -14.33
C SER A 19 5.35 0.46 -13.82
N LEU A 20 5.82 1.56 -14.44
CA LEU A 20 6.98 2.31 -13.96
C LEU A 20 6.81 2.76 -12.50
N THR A 21 5.58 3.08 -12.08
CA THR A 21 5.25 3.43 -10.69
C THR A 21 5.51 2.26 -9.73
N GLY A 22 5.20 1.03 -10.13
CA GLY A 22 5.51 -0.16 -9.33
C GLY A 22 7.02 -0.38 -9.16
N VAL A 23 7.79 -0.17 -10.23
CA VAL A 23 9.26 -0.21 -10.19
C VAL A 23 9.81 0.91 -9.31
N PHE A 24 9.23 2.11 -9.38
CA PHE A 24 9.62 3.21 -8.50
C PHE A 24 9.42 2.87 -7.02
N TYR A 25 8.28 2.27 -6.65
CA TYR A 25 8.05 1.85 -5.27
C TYR A 25 9.03 0.75 -4.82
N LEU A 26 9.37 -0.19 -5.71
CA LEU A 26 10.39 -1.20 -5.43
C LEU A 26 11.75 -0.53 -5.15
N LEU A 27 12.19 0.38 -6.02
CA LEU A 27 13.47 1.10 -5.85
C LEU A 27 13.47 1.93 -4.57
N LEU A 28 12.39 2.63 -4.27
CA LEU A 28 12.22 3.42 -3.05
C LEU A 28 12.29 2.53 -1.80
N THR A 29 11.68 1.34 -1.86
CA THR A 29 11.73 0.32 -0.79
C THR A 29 13.16 -0.18 -0.56
N LEU A 30 13.90 -0.48 -1.64
CA LEU A 30 15.29 -0.92 -1.55
C LEU A 30 16.22 0.18 -1.07
N ALA A 31 16.04 1.42 -1.54
CA ALA A 31 16.80 2.58 -1.08
C ALA A 31 16.58 2.85 0.41
N PHE A 32 15.32 2.76 0.86
CA PHE A 32 14.97 2.90 2.27
C PHE A 32 15.65 1.82 3.13
N TRP A 33 15.58 0.57 2.69
CA TRP A 33 16.29 -0.53 3.36
C TRP A 33 17.80 -0.29 3.43
N PHE A 34 18.45 0.03 2.30
CA PHE A 34 19.90 0.23 2.26
C PHE A 34 20.38 1.39 3.16
N LEU A 35 19.61 2.48 3.22
CA LEU A 35 19.97 3.66 4.00
C LEU A 35 19.76 3.48 5.50
N LEU A 36 18.65 2.85 5.91
CA LEU A 36 18.22 2.83 7.32
C LEU A 36 18.44 1.48 8.00
N PHE A 37 18.60 0.42 7.22
CA PHE A 37 18.95 -0.94 7.63
C PHE A 37 20.21 -1.37 6.88
N ASN A 38 21.26 -0.56 6.95
CA ASN A 38 22.53 -0.83 6.27
C ASN A 38 23.00 -2.26 6.62
N PRO A 39 23.21 -3.14 5.63
CA PRO A 39 23.58 -4.53 5.87
C PRO A 39 24.93 -4.71 6.60
N GLN A 40 25.75 -3.66 6.68
CA GLN A 40 27.03 -3.67 7.40
C GLN A 40 26.89 -3.32 8.88
N GLN A 41 25.72 -2.83 9.31
CA GLN A 41 25.47 -2.40 10.69
C GLN A 41 24.41 -3.31 11.32
N GLN A 42 24.58 -3.61 12.61
CA GLN A 42 23.52 -4.27 13.37
C GLN A 42 22.39 -3.28 13.64
N THR A 43 21.16 -3.72 13.41
CA THR A 43 19.99 -2.90 13.74
C THR A 43 19.88 -2.77 15.25
N PRO A 44 19.88 -1.55 15.81
CA PRO A 44 20.18 -1.34 17.23
C PRO A 44 19.08 -1.80 18.20
N ASP A 45 17.79 -1.68 17.84
CA ASP A 45 16.67 -1.97 18.74
C ASP A 45 15.42 -2.46 17.98
N ILE A 46 14.62 -3.32 18.64
CA ILE A 46 13.31 -3.80 18.17
C ILE A 46 12.33 -2.63 18.00
N ALA A 47 12.34 -1.67 18.93
CA ALA A 47 11.45 -0.51 18.84
C ALA A 47 11.77 0.34 17.60
N TYR A 48 13.06 0.56 17.32
CA TYR A 48 13.52 1.24 16.11
C TYR A 48 13.05 0.50 14.85
N TYR A 49 13.24 -0.82 14.80
CA TYR A 49 12.79 -1.67 13.69
C TYR A 49 11.28 -1.57 13.43
N GLN A 50 10.45 -1.72 14.48
CA GLN A 50 9.00 -1.66 14.37
C GLN A 50 8.51 -0.28 13.91
N LEU A 51 9.04 0.80 14.48
CA LEU A 51 8.60 2.16 14.19
C LEU A 51 9.00 2.61 12.79
N LEU A 52 10.22 2.31 12.33
CA LEU A 52 10.66 2.70 11.00
C LEU A 52 9.89 2.01 9.90
N ILE A 53 9.67 0.71 10.04
CA ILE A 53 8.90 -0.07 9.08
C ILE A 53 7.43 0.37 9.10
N GLY A 54 6.87 0.63 10.28
CA GLY A 54 5.52 1.17 10.43
C GLY A 54 5.35 2.55 9.79
N GLY A 55 6.29 3.46 10.05
CA GLY A 55 6.29 4.81 9.48
C GLY A 55 6.45 4.81 7.97
N PHE A 56 7.34 3.96 7.44
CA PHE A 56 7.46 3.73 6.01
C PHE A 56 6.18 3.17 5.41
N GLY A 57 5.58 2.16 6.04
CA GLY A 57 4.31 1.58 5.64
C GLY A 57 3.19 2.62 5.58
N ALA A 58 3.13 3.53 6.55
CA ALA A 58 2.16 4.62 6.57
C ALA A 58 2.38 5.62 5.42
N ALA A 59 3.62 6.05 5.19
CA ALA A 59 3.95 6.96 4.08
C ALA A 59 3.70 6.29 2.71
N LEU A 60 4.08 5.03 2.57
CA LEU A 60 3.89 4.27 1.34
C LEU A 60 2.40 3.97 1.10
N ALA A 61 1.61 3.71 2.15
CA ALA A 61 0.15 3.59 2.05
C ALA A 61 -0.47 4.85 1.43
N PHE A 62 -0.03 6.04 1.85
CA PHE A 62 -0.50 7.30 1.29
C PHE A 62 -0.18 7.41 -0.21
N LEU A 63 1.10 7.23 -0.57
CA LEU A 63 1.58 7.38 -1.95
C LEU A 63 0.97 6.34 -2.89
N VAL A 64 0.97 5.06 -2.48
CA VAL A 64 0.38 3.98 -3.27
C VAL A 64 -1.10 4.22 -3.48
N THR A 65 -1.81 4.68 -2.46
CA THR A 65 -3.24 4.96 -2.59
C THR A 65 -3.52 6.08 -3.59
N LEU A 66 -2.73 7.16 -3.59
CA LEU A 66 -2.84 8.20 -4.62
C LEU A 66 -2.56 7.64 -6.03
N SER A 67 -1.52 6.83 -6.19
CA SER A 67 -1.17 6.22 -7.47
C SER A 67 -2.24 5.25 -7.98
N VAL A 68 -2.79 4.41 -7.11
CA VAL A 68 -3.87 3.48 -7.45
C VAL A 68 -5.14 4.25 -7.77
N ALA A 69 -5.47 5.30 -7.00
CA ALA A 69 -6.64 6.15 -7.25
C ALA A 69 -6.54 6.91 -8.58
N ALA A 70 -5.37 7.49 -8.88
CA ALA A 70 -5.13 8.17 -10.15
C ALA A 70 -5.28 7.22 -11.34
N ARG A 71 -4.72 6.01 -11.26
CA ARG A 71 -4.86 4.99 -12.32
C ARG A 71 -6.29 4.47 -12.41
N ALA A 72 -6.97 4.30 -11.28
CA ALA A 72 -8.39 3.93 -11.26
C ALA A 72 -9.28 5.00 -11.91
N ASN A 73 -8.85 6.26 -11.94
CA ASN A 73 -9.53 7.37 -12.60
C ASN A 73 -9.16 7.53 -14.09
N ASP A 74 -8.23 6.73 -14.61
CA ASP A 74 -7.79 6.83 -16.01
C ASP A 74 -8.83 6.22 -16.98
N ALA A 75 -9.05 6.88 -18.12
CA ALA A 75 -10.02 6.51 -19.14
C ALA A 75 -9.76 5.11 -19.73
N GLN A 76 -8.51 4.65 -19.69
CA GLN A 76 -8.12 3.31 -20.17
C GLN A 76 -8.81 2.16 -19.42
N HIS A 77 -9.31 2.42 -18.21
CA HIS A 77 -9.96 1.41 -17.37
C HIS A 77 -11.49 1.53 -17.35
N TYR A 78 -12.04 2.53 -18.06
CA TYR A 78 -13.47 2.83 -18.12
C TYR A 78 -14.37 1.62 -18.50
N PRO A 79 -14.01 0.74 -19.45
CA PRO A 79 -14.87 -0.42 -19.81
C PRO A 79 -15.08 -1.44 -18.68
N LEU A 80 -14.14 -1.54 -17.75
CA LEU A 80 -14.26 -2.38 -16.54
C LEU A 80 -15.11 -1.69 -15.47
N ILE A 81 -15.02 -0.35 -15.41
CA ILE A 81 -15.66 0.50 -14.40
C ILE A 81 -17.16 0.65 -14.69
N VAL A 82 -17.57 0.81 -15.96
CA VAL A 82 -18.99 0.96 -16.37
C VAL A 82 -19.85 -0.25 -15.99
N ARG A 83 -19.23 -1.43 -15.80
CA ARG A 83 -19.94 -2.67 -15.41
C ARG A 83 -20.22 -2.77 -13.91
N LEU A 84 -19.76 -1.80 -13.12
CA LEU A 84 -19.94 -1.82 -11.67
C LEU A 84 -21.30 -1.27 -11.26
N LYS A 85 -21.96 -1.98 -10.34
CA LYS A 85 -23.28 -1.62 -9.85
C LYS A 85 -23.25 -0.50 -8.80
N SER A 86 -22.10 -0.26 -8.16
CA SER A 86 -21.98 0.70 -7.04
C SER A 86 -20.58 1.31 -6.93
N ARG A 87 -20.54 2.61 -6.58
CA ARG A 87 -19.32 3.37 -6.25
C ARG A 87 -18.53 2.73 -5.11
N VAL A 88 -19.23 2.17 -4.13
CA VAL A 88 -18.60 1.55 -2.95
C VAL A 88 -17.76 0.34 -3.36
N GLU A 89 -18.18 -0.44 -4.37
CA GLU A 89 -17.40 -1.60 -4.84
C GLU A 89 -16.06 -1.14 -5.44
N PHE A 90 -16.02 0.04 -6.06
CA PHE A 90 -14.80 0.54 -6.68
C PHE A 90 -13.85 1.17 -5.66
N VAL A 91 -14.37 1.99 -4.74
CA VAL A 91 -13.58 2.59 -3.66
C VAL A 91 -12.98 1.51 -2.76
N THR A 92 -13.75 0.47 -2.43
CA THR A 92 -13.24 -0.66 -1.62
C THR A 92 -12.16 -1.44 -2.37
N ALA A 93 -12.29 -1.64 -3.68
CA ALA A 93 -11.24 -2.29 -4.47
C ALA A 93 -9.94 -1.47 -4.52
N VAL A 94 -10.03 -0.14 -4.66
CA VAL A 94 -8.87 0.77 -4.61
C VAL A 94 -8.19 0.71 -3.25
N LEU A 95 -8.97 0.78 -2.17
CA LEU A 95 -8.44 0.69 -0.80
C LEU A 95 -7.73 -0.65 -0.56
N LEU A 96 -8.40 -1.77 -0.86
CA LEU A 96 -7.84 -3.11 -0.67
C LEU A 96 -6.59 -3.34 -1.51
N CYS A 97 -6.58 -2.86 -2.76
CA CYS A 97 -5.41 -2.93 -3.63
C CYS A 97 -4.23 -2.16 -3.03
N SER A 98 -4.47 -0.94 -2.57
CA SER A 98 -3.42 -0.06 -2.04
C SER A 98 -2.82 -0.62 -0.75
N LEU A 99 -3.68 -1.13 0.15
CA LEU A 99 -3.24 -1.80 1.37
C LEU A 99 -2.44 -3.08 1.07
N ALA A 100 -2.90 -3.90 0.11
CA ALA A 100 -2.20 -5.13 -0.27
C ALA A 100 -0.81 -4.84 -0.85
N ILE A 101 -0.69 -3.86 -1.76
CA ILE A 101 0.61 -3.44 -2.32
C ILE A 101 1.53 -2.93 -1.22
N THR A 102 1.01 -2.06 -0.34
CA THR A 102 1.79 -1.50 0.75
C THR A 102 2.30 -2.58 1.69
N LEU A 103 1.43 -3.52 2.06
CA LEU A 103 1.78 -4.63 2.93
C LEU A 103 2.87 -5.51 2.31
N ILE A 104 2.86 -5.73 0.99
CA ILE A 104 3.93 -6.49 0.31
C ILE A 104 5.28 -5.78 0.41
N PHE A 105 5.34 -4.48 0.12
CA PHE A 105 6.60 -3.73 0.23
C PHE A 105 7.08 -3.61 1.68
N GLN A 106 6.15 -3.47 2.62
CA GLN A 106 6.45 -3.42 4.04
C GLN A 106 6.98 -4.76 4.56
N LEU A 107 6.37 -5.89 4.14
CA LEU A 107 6.89 -7.23 4.43
C LEU A 107 8.26 -7.46 3.79
N LEU A 108 8.49 -6.91 2.60
CA LEU A 108 9.81 -6.99 1.96
C LEU A 108 10.88 -6.30 2.82
N ILE A 109 10.62 -5.09 3.33
CA ILE A 109 11.55 -4.41 4.25
C ILE A 109 11.69 -5.18 5.55
N MET A 110 10.59 -5.70 6.09
CA MET A 110 10.63 -6.52 7.31
C MET A 110 11.61 -7.68 7.15
N LEU A 111 11.49 -8.45 6.07
CA LEU A 111 12.35 -9.59 5.80
C LEU A 111 13.80 -9.16 5.55
N LEU A 112 14.03 -8.11 4.77
CA LEU A 112 15.37 -7.61 4.48
C LEU A 112 16.06 -7.00 5.72
N GLY A 113 15.31 -6.30 6.56
CA GLY A 113 15.80 -5.72 7.81
C GLY A 113 16.11 -6.77 8.88
N LEU A 114 15.55 -7.99 8.76
CA LEU A 114 15.82 -9.08 9.69
C LEU A 114 17.20 -9.74 9.43
N VAL A 115 17.78 -9.59 8.24
CA VAL A 115 19.03 -10.26 7.84
C VAL A 115 20.21 -9.92 8.78
N ASN A 116 20.23 -8.73 9.38
CA ASN A 116 21.13 -8.32 10.46
C ASN A 116 20.34 -7.56 11.56
N GLY A 117 19.11 -8.02 11.76
CA GLY A 117 18.12 -7.38 12.61
C GLY A 117 18.12 -7.89 14.05
N PRO A 118 17.29 -7.30 14.92
CA PRO A 118 17.15 -7.76 16.29
C PRO A 118 16.43 -9.11 16.35
N ALA A 119 16.65 -9.86 17.44
CA ALA A 119 15.95 -11.11 17.68
C ALA A 119 14.46 -10.85 17.95
N LEU A 120 13.58 -11.40 17.10
CA LEU A 120 12.13 -11.26 17.26
C LEU A 120 11.62 -12.23 18.33
N THR A 121 11.12 -11.69 19.44
CA THR A 121 10.34 -12.46 20.41
C THR A 121 8.89 -12.60 19.95
N LEU A 122 8.17 -13.63 20.42
CA LEU A 122 6.75 -13.82 20.12
C LEU A 122 5.90 -12.60 20.50
N GLY A 123 6.25 -11.92 21.61
CA GLY A 123 5.58 -10.69 22.04
C GLY A 123 5.74 -9.56 21.02
N ALA A 124 6.98 -9.30 20.59
CA ALA A 124 7.27 -8.26 19.60
C ALA A 124 6.59 -8.54 18.24
N LEU A 125 6.40 -9.82 17.90
CA LEU A 125 5.73 -10.21 16.65
C LEU A 125 4.21 -9.97 16.68
N LEU A 126 3.59 -10.05 17.87
CA LEU A 126 2.16 -9.74 18.06
C LEU A 126 1.88 -8.24 18.10
N GLU A 127 2.86 -7.42 18.48
CA GLU A 127 2.76 -5.95 18.50
C GLU A 127 2.88 -5.32 17.11
N ILE A 128 3.56 -6.00 16.18
CA ILE A 128 3.80 -5.51 14.81
C ILE A 128 2.50 -5.20 14.05
N PRO A 129 1.51 -6.12 13.93
CA PRO A 129 0.30 -5.86 13.16
C PRO A 129 -0.50 -4.63 13.59
N PRO A 130 -0.82 -4.41 14.89
CA PRO A 130 -1.57 -3.22 15.30
C PRO A 130 -0.79 -1.92 15.07
N ILE A 131 0.52 -1.89 15.33
CA ILE A 131 1.36 -0.70 15.13
C ILE A 131 1.43 -0.32 13.65
N TRP A 132 1.40 -1.30 12.75
CA TRP A 132 1.53 -1.07 11.31
C TRP A 132 0.19 -0.80 10.63
N LEU A 133 -0.82 -1.60 10.92
CA LEU A 133 -2.11 -1.52 10.21
C LEU A 133 -2.88 -0.23 10.53
N ALA A 134 -2.87 0.23 11.78
CA ALA A 134 -3.60 1.43 12.17
C ALA A 134 -3.17 2.69 11.38
N PRO A 135 -1.87 3.06 11.33
CA PRO A 135 -1.44 4.22 10.55
C PRO A 135 -1.54 3.98 9.04
N MET A 136 -1.36 2.75 8.54
CA MET A 136 -1.59 2.45 7.12
C MET A 136 -3.03 2.72 6.70
N LEU A 137 -4.01 2.27 7.50
CA LEU A 137 -5.43 2.51 7.24
C LEU A 137 -5.76 4.00 7.28
N LEU A 138 -5.25 4.72 8.28
CA LEU A 138 -5.38 6.16 8.37
C LEU A 138 -4.83 6.86 7.11
N MET A 139 -3.59 6.55 6.72
CA MET A 139 -2.95 7.21 5.58
C MET A 139 -3.58 6.84 4.24
N ALA A 140 -3.99 5.59 4.06
CA ALA A 140 -4.72 5.17 2.86
C ALA A 140 -6.09 5.87 2.76
N THR A 141 -6.83 5.98 3.87
CA THR A 141 -8.11 6.69 3.88
C THR A 141 -7.94 8.19 3.63
N LEU A 142 -6.91 8.83 4.21
CA LEU A 142 -6.59 10.23 3.92
C LEU A 142 -6.22 10.44 2.45
N ALA A 143 -5.38 9.59 1.87
CA ALA A 143 -5.01 9.65 0.46
C ALA A 143 -6.21 9.49 -0.47
N LEU A 144 -7.13 8.58 -0.15
CA LEU A 144 -8.39 8.44 -0.87
C LEU A 144 -9.19 9.75 -0.88
N HIS A 145 -9.35 10.41 0.26
CA HIS A 145 -10.06 11.68 0.34
C HIS A 145 -9.34 12.83 -0.37
N ALA A 146 -8.01 12.80 -0.37
CA ALA A 146 -7.19 13.77 -1.10
C ALA A 146 -7.18 13.53 -2.63
N SER A 147 -7.66 12.38 -3.10
CA SER A 147 -7.63 12.03 -4.52
C SER A 147 -8.83 12.58 -5.30
N ASP A 148 -8.56 13.01 -6.53
CA ASP A 148 -9.57 13.41 -7.53
C ASP A 148 -10.65 12.34 -7.76
N PHE A 149 -10.28 11.08 -7.55
CA PHE A 149 -11.18 9.95 -7.63
C PHE A 149 -12.38 10.05 -6.65
N ILE A 150 -12.19 10.66 -5.48
CA ILE A 150 -13.29 10.91 -4.53
C ILE A 150 -13.89 12.31 -4.70
N THR A 151 -13.08 13.33 -4.95
CA THR A 151 -13.50 14.75 -4.93
C THR A 151 -14.29 15.16 -6.18
N ILE A 152 -13.96 14.65 -7.36
CA ILE A 152 -14.62 15.08 -8.61
C ILE A 152 -16.07 14.58 -8.67
N GLY A 153 -16.40 13.51 -7.95
CA GLY A 153 -17.71 12.88 -8.00
C GLY A 153 -17.97 12.26 -9.38
N TRP A 154 -18.45 11.02 -9.43
CA TRP A 154 -18.93 10.49 -10.70
C TRP A 154 -20.20 11.25 -11.09
N SER A 155 -20.07 12.13 -12.08
CA SER A 155 -21.19 12.49 -12.93
C SER A 155 -21.72 11.18 -13.50
N ARG A 156 -22.87 10.73 -13.01
CA ARG A 156 -23.62 9.67 -13.68
C ARG A 156 -23.92 10.20 -15.08
N ILE A 157 -23.16 9.75 -16.08
CA ILE A 157 -23.64 9.78 -17.46
C ILE A 157 -24.85 8.83 -17.44
N TYR A 158 -26.03 9.43 -17.38
CA TYR A 158 -27.32 8.77 -17.50
C TYR A 158 -27.47 8.12 -18.88
#